data_AF-A0A2E9A9W3-F1
#
_entry.id   AF-A0A2E9A9W3-F1
#
_cell.length_a   1.000
_cell.length_b   1.000
_cell.length_c   1.000
_cell.angle_alpha   90.00
_cell.angle_beta   90.00
_cell.angle_gamma   90.00
#
_symmetry.space_group_name_H-M   'P 1'
#
loop_
_entity.id
_entity.type
_entity.pdbx_description
1 polymer ?
#
loop_
_entity_poly.entity_id
_entity_poly.type
_entity_poly.pdbx_seq_one_letter_code
_entity_poly.pdbx_strand_id
1 'polypeptide(L)'
;MSAPELYIPPKPLSLWSVVALARVLWKGDGNLLELLPAAAYHFDVGNLGYSRRSTVLFNEPDAVREIMRDAEGVFPKSDLMVSALEHLIGDSIFVTDGERWKRQRAMIDPAFSHMRISH
;
A
#
# COMPACT_ATOMS: atom_id res chain seq x y z
N MET A 1 -10.74 -9.31 -42.32
CA MET A 1 -10.74 -8.02 -41.59
C MET A 1 -10.13 -8.31 -40.22
N SER A 2 -8.86 -7.96 -39.98
CA SER A 2 -8.22 -8.17 -38.67
C SER A 2 -8.76 -7.17 -37.66
N ALA A 3 -9.10 -7.65 -36.46
CA ALA A 3 -9.51 -6.79 -35.35
C ALA A 3 -8.35 -5.85 -34.95
N PRO A 4 -8.62 -4.60 -34.54
CA PRO A 4 -7.58 -3.69 -34.07
C PRO A 4 -6.90 -4.26 -32.82
N GLU A 5 -5.56 -4.29 -32.80
CA GLU A 5 -4.80 -4.64 -31.60
C GLU A 5 -5.15 -3.67 -30.47
N LEU A 6 -5.80 -4.19 -29.43
CA LEU A 6 -6.09 -3.42 -28.22
C LEU A 6 -4.79 -3.21 -27.45
N TYR A 7 -4.53 -1.97 -27.02
CA TYR A 7 -3.42 -1.65 -26.13
C TYR A 7 -3.57 -2.40 -24.80
N ILE A 8 -2.56 -3.18 -24.43
CA ILE A 8 -2.49 -3.87 -23.15
C ILE A 8 -1.49 -3.10 -22.27
N PRO A 9 -1.92 -2.54 -21.13
CA PRO A 9 -1.00 -1.85 -20.22
C PRO A 9 0.04 -2.84 -19.67
N PRO A 10 1.26 -2.36 -19.35
CA PRO A 10 2.29 -3.21 -18.78
C PRO A 10 1.81 -3.79 -17.44
N LYS A 11 1.77 -5.12 -17.34
CA LYS A 11 1.43 -5.84 -16.10
C LYS A 11 2.66 -6.54 -15.53
N PRO A 12 2.81 -6.61 -14.19
CA PRO A 12 3.94 -7.29 -13.58
C PRO A 12 3.94 -8.78 -13.92
N LEU A 13 5.14 -9.35 -14.09
CA LEU A 13 5.30 -10.80 -14.23
C LEU A 13 5.14 -11.42 -12.84
N SER A 14 4.00 -12.06 -12.62
CA SER A 14 3.64 -12.61 -11.33
C SER A 14 4.46 -13.88 -11.02
N LEU A 15 5.39 -13.78 -10.08
CA LEU A 15 6.20 -14.92 -9.62
C LEU A 15 5.61 -15.54 -8.35
N TRP A 16 6.13 -16.72 -7.98
CA TRP A 16 5.89 -17.30 -6.67
C TRP A 16 6.52 -16.42 -5.56
N SER A 17 5.86 -16.38 -4.39
CA SER A 17 6.12 -15.45 -3.28
C SER A 17 7.59 -15.34 -2.86
N VAL A 18 8.28 -16.48 -2.75
CA VAL A 18 9.68 -16.52 -2.31
C VAL A 18 10.62 -16.01 -3.42
N VAL A 19 10.30 -16.29 -4.68
CA VAL A 19 11.09 -15.86 -5.84
C VAL A 19 10.89 -14.37 -6.12
N ALA A 20 9.68 -13.86 -5.90
CA ALA A 20 9.35 -12.43 -5.98
C ALA A 20 10.21 -11.61 -5.00
N LEU A 21 10.25 -12.04 -3.72
CA LEU A 21 11.04 -11.38 -2.69
C LEU A 21 12.56 -11.49 -2.95
N ALA A 22 13.06 -12.68 -3.28
CA ALA A 22 14.47 -12.91 -3.59
C ALA A 22 14.93 -12.10 -4.82
N ARG A 23 14.08 -11.98 -5.84
CA ARG A 23 14.38 -11.17 -7.03
C ARG A 23 14.48 -9.69 -6.70
N VAL A 24 13.60 -9.13 -5.88
CA VAL A 24 13.66 -7.71 -5.54
C VAL A 24 14.89 -7.36 -4.71
N LEU A 25 15.29 -8.24 -3.79
CA LEU A 25 16.57 -8.10 -3.07
C LEU A 25 17.78 -8.10 -4.01
N TRP A 26 17.74 -8.89 -5.09
CA TRP A 26 18.85 -8.96 -6.05
C TRP A 26 18.83 -7.89 -7.13
N LYS A 27 17.66 -7.50 -7.63
CA LYS A 27 17.52 -6.65 -8.81
C LYS A 27 17.51 -5.16 -8.43
N GLY A 28 17.03 -4.81 -7.24
CA GLY A 28 17.04 -3.42 -6.77
C GLY A 28 16.14 -2.46 -7.58
N ASP A 29 15.40 -2.97 -8.57
CA ASP A 29 14.62 -2.19 -9.55
C ASP A 29 13.41 -1.43 -8.97
N GLY A 30 13.14 -1.54 -7.65
CA GLY A 30 12.09 -0.76 -6.98
C GLY A 30 10.65 -1.11 -7.34
N ASN A 31 10.40 -2.14 -8.16
CA ASN A 31 9.05 -2.55 -8.53
C ASN A 31 8.35 -3.31 -7.39
N LEU A 32 7.68 -2.55 -6.52
CA LEU A 32 6.94 -3.07 -5.37
C LEU A 32 5.79 -4.01 -5.77
N LEU A 33 5.20 -3.84 -6.96
CA LEU A 33 4.13 -4.71 -7.42
C LEU A 33 4.66 -6.12 -7.73
N GLU A 34 5.87 -6.24 -8.27
CA GLU A 34 6.49 -7.55 -8.51
C GLU A 34 6.82 -8.35 -7.23
N LEU A 35 6.80 -7.71 -6.04
CA LEU A 35 6.92 -8.42 -4.76
C LEU A 35 5.70 -9.28 -4.44
N LEU A 36 4.53 -8.91 -4.96
CA LEU A 36 3.30 -9.60 -4.65
C LEU A 36 3.28 -10.96 -5.36
N PRO A 37 3.00 -12.06 -4.63
CA PRO A 37 2.87 -13.38 -5.24
C PRO A 37 1.76 -13.39 -6.29
N ALA A 38 1.85 -14.25 -7.30
CA ALA A 38 0.80 -14.33 -8.33
C ALA A 38 -0.62 -14.53 -7.79
N ALA A 39 -0.76 -15.34 -6.74
CA ALA A 39 -2.05 -15.54 -6.09
C ALA A 39 -2.66 -14.24 -5.51
N ALA A 40 -1.81 -13.30 -5.09
CA ALA A 40 -2.22 -12.02 -4.51
C ALA A 40 -2.96 -11.11 -5.49
N TYR A 41 -2.88 -11.37 -6.80
CA TYR A 41 -3.61 -10.62 -7.81
C TYR A 41 -5.01 -11.19 -8.11
N HIS A 42 -5.34 -12.35 -7.54
CA HIS A 42 -6.52 -13.12 -7.94
C HIS A 42 -7.49 -13.45 -6.80
N PHE A 43 -7.11 -13.25 -5.54
CA PHE A 43 -8.01 -13.43 -4.41
C PHE A 43 -8.56 -12.09 -3.90
N ASP A 44 -9.75 -12.11 -3.28
CA ASP A 44 -10.37 -10.92 -2.70
C ASP A 44 -9.76 -10.54 -1.35
N VAL A 45 -9.59 -11.52 -0.47
CA VAL A 45 -8.90 -11.37 0.83
C VAL A 45 -8.11 -12.65 1.14
N GLY A 46 -6.87 -12.51 1.59
CA GLY A 46 -6.03 -13.68 1.84
C GLY A 46 -4.70 -13.38 2.52
N ASN A 47 -4.06 -14.41 3.07
CA ASN A 47 -2.75 -14.27 3.69
C ASN A 47 -1.66 -14.09 2.63
N LEU A 48 -0.82 -13.07 2.82
CA LEU A 48 0.36 -12.81 2.00
C LEU A 48 1.49 -13.77 2.41
N GLY A 49 1.37 -15.02 1.96
CA GLY A 49 2.33 -16.08 2.25
C GLY A 49 2.34 -16.55 3.70
N TYR A 50 3.34 -17.37 4.05
CA TYR A 50 3.55 -17.88 5.40
C TYR A 50 4.83 -17.26 5.97
N SER A 51 4.68 -16.30 6.86
CA SER A 51 5.78 -15.63 7.57
C SER A 51 5.50 -15.61 9.07
N ARG A 52 6.53 -15.34 9.88
CA ARG A 52 6.40 -15.18 11.35
C ARG A 52 5.44 -14.04 11.72
N ARG A 53 5.27 -13.07 10.81
CA ARG A 53 4.22 -12.05 10.86
C ARG A 53 3.16 -12.42 9.84
N SER A 54 1.94 -12.64 10.32
CA SER A 54 0.79 -12.83 9.44
C SER A 54 0.42 -11.48 8.85
N THR A 55 0.49 -11.38 7.52
CA THR A 55 0.03 -10.21 6.78
C THR A 55 -1.17 -10.64 5.95
N VAL A 56 -2.29 -9.96 6.12
CA VAL A 56 -3.50 -10.17 5.31
C VAL A 56 -3.54 -9.11 4.23
N LEU A 57 -3.76 -9.53 2.99
CA LEU A 57 -3.97 -8.65 1.85
C LEU A 57 -5.46 -8.58 1.53
N PHE A 58 -5.94 -7.37 1.28
CA PHE A 58 -7.31 -7.05 0.89
C PHE A 58 -7.28 -6.40 -0.49
N ASN A 59 -7.95 -7.02 -1.46
CA ASN A 59 -8.15 -6.49 -2.80
C ASN A 59 -9.60 -6.05 -3.05
N GLU A 60 -10.54 -6.46 -2.19
CA GLU A 60 -11.94 -6.03 -2.25
C GLU A 60 -12.05 -4.51 -1.96
N PRO A 61 -12.57 -3.69 -2.90
CA PRO A 61 -12.58 -2.24 -2.77
C PRO A 61 -13.36 -1.71 -1.55
N ASP A 62 -14.44 -2.38 -1.17
CA ASP A 62 -15.26 -1.97 -0.04
C ASP A 62 -14.54 -2.21 1.29
N ALA A 63 -13.90 -3.37 1.45
CA ALA A 63 -13.05 -3.67 2.59
C ALA A 63 -11.86 -2.68 2.67
N VAL A 64 -11.20 -2.40 1.55
CA VAL A 64 -10.10 -1.42 1.50
C VAL A 64 -10.59 -0.04 1.93
N ARG A 65 -11.77 0.40 1.46
CA ARG A 65 -12.34 1.69 1.85
C ARG A 65 -12.64 1.76 3.35
N GLU A 66 -13.18 0.70 3.93
CA GLU A 66 -13.45 0.62 5.36
C GLU A 66 -12.16 0.71 6.17
N ILE A 67 -11.16 -0.11 5.83
CA ILE A 67 -9.85 -0.13 6.49
C ILE A 67 -9.15 1.22 6.35
N MET A 68 -9.18 1.85 5.18
CA MET A 68 -8.49 3.13 4.94
C MET A 68 -9.22 4.33 5.57
N ARG A 69 -10.54 4.23 5.77
CA ARG A 69 -11.31 5.26 6.49
C ARG A 69 -11.07 5.16 7.99
N ASP A 70 -10.96 3.94 8.50
CA ASP A 70 -10.70 3.60 9.91
C ASP A 70 -11.42 4.52 10.90
N ALA A 71 -12.75 4.52 10.84
CA ALA A 71 -13.56 5.45 11.65
C ALA A 71 -13.38 5.24 13.16
N GLU A 72 -13.05 4.01 13.57
CA GLU A 72 -12.89 3.59 14.97
C GLU A 72 -11.42 3.61 15.44
N GLY A 73 -10.45 3.77 14.54
CA GLY A 73 -9.02 3.77 14.88
C GLY A 73 -8.47 2.38 15.19
N VAL A 74 -9.08 1.33 14.64
CA VAL A 74 -8.73 -0.08 14.89
C VAL A 74 -7.65 -0.60 13.95
N PHE A 75 -7.33 0.13 12.88
CA PHE A 75 -6.32 -0.22 11.89
C PHE A 75 -5.11 0.74 11.97
N PRO A 76 -4.25 0.62 13.01
CA PRO A 76 -3.07 1.47 13.15
C PRO A 76 -2.09 1.23 12.01
N LYS A 77 -1.20 2.19 11.76
CA LYS A 77 -0.12 2.00 10.79
C LYS A 77 0.75 0.83 11.19
N SER A 78 1.26 0.10 10.20
CA SER A 78 2.14 -1.04 10.45
C SER A 78 3.36 -0.62 11.26
N ASP A 79 3.58 -1.29 12.39
CA ASP A 79 4.75 -1.12 13.25
C ASP A 79 6.08 -1.25 12.47
N LEU A 80 6.16 -2.18 11.52
CA LEU A 80 7.33 -2.36 10.66
C LEU A 80 7.60 -1.13 9.79
N MET A 81 6.56 -0.59 9.16
CA MET A 81 6.66 0.62 8.34
C MET A 81 7.02 1.84 9.19
N VAL A 82 6.38 1.97 10.35
CA VAL A 82 6.64 3.05 11.31
C VAL A 82 8.10 3.00 11.76
N SER A 83 8.60 1.88 12.28
CA SER A 83 9.98 1.77 12.76
C SER A 83 11.03 2.00 11.67
N ALA A 84 10.73 1.61 10.42
CA ALA A 84 11.61 1.85 9.28
C ALA A 84 11.69 3.33 8.90
N LEU A 85 10.59 4.07 9.00
CA LEU A 85 10.51 5.48 8.59
C LEU A 85 10.83 6.45 9.73
N GLU A 86 10.51 6.11 10.98
CA GLU A 86 10.64 6.99 12.15
C GLU A 86 12.06 7.56 12.29
N HIS A 87 13.10 6.77 12.04
CA HIS A 87 14.48 7.24 12.09
C HIS A 87 14.83 8.25 10.99
N LEU A 88 14.11 8.21 9.86
CA LEU A 88 14.36 9.09 8.72
C LEU A 88 13.56 10.40 8.80
N ILE A 89 12.30 10.33 9.24
CA ILE A 89 11.37 11.47 9.19
C ILE A 89 10.84 11.90 10.57
N GLY A 90 11.30 11.26 11.65
CA GLY A 90 10.89 11.54 13.02
C GLY A 90 9.38 11.41 13.19
N ASP A 91 8.80 12.29 14.00
CA ASP A 91 7.38 12.38 14.32
C ASP A 91 6.51 12.96 13.17
N SER A 92 6.64 12.41 11.96
CA SER A 92 5.90 12.88 10.79
C SER A 92 4.44 12.38 10.75
N ILE A 93 3.63 13.01 9.91
CA ILE A 93 2.24 12.59 9.65
C ILE A 93 2.14 11.17 9.05
N PHE A 94 3.23 10.65 8.45
CA PHE A 94 3.27 9.32 7.86
C PHE A 94 3.49 8.21 8.87
N VAL A 95 3.97 8.51 10.08
CA VAL A 95 4.31 7.51 11.11
C VAL A 95 3.54 7.70 12.41
N THR A 96 2.75 8.76 12.53
CA THR A 96 1.93 9.05 13.71
C THR A 96 0.47 8.67 13.50
N ASP A 97 -0.22 8.30 14.58
CA ASP A 97 -1.65 7.94 14.61
C ASP A 97 -2.42 8.74 15.70
N GLY A 98 -3.75 8.62 15.69
CA GLY A 98 -4.64 9.20 16.69
C GLY A 98 -4.64 10.74 16.75
N GLU A 99 -4.71 11.31 17.95
CA GLU A 99 -4.82 12.76 18.17
C GLU A 99 -3.62 13.55 17.61
N ARG A 100 -2.42 12.95 17.67
CA ARG A 100 -1.21 13.58 17.11
C ARG A 100 -1.34 13.74 15.59
N TRP A 101 -1.76 12.67 14.91
CA TRP A 101 -2.03 12.70 13.48
C TRP A 101 -3.13 13.71 13.12
N LYS A 102 -4.23 13.74 13.88
CA LYS A 102 -5.34 14.69 13.65
C LYS A 102 -4.86 16.14 13.74
N ARG A 103 -4.06 16.45 14.77
CA ARG A 103 -3.45 17.79 14.94
C ARG A 103 -2.53 18.15 13.78
N GLN A 104 -1.64 17.24 13.38
CA GLN A 104 -0.72 17.47 12.25
C GLN A 104 -1.46 17.66 10.94
N ARG A 105 -2.50 16.86 10.68
CA ARG A 105 -3.34 16.99 9.51
C ARG A 105 -4.06 18.34 9.48
N ALA A 106 -4.65 18.77 10.59
CA ALA A 106 -5.32 20.07 10.68
C ALA A 106 -4.38 21.25 10.41
N MET A 107 -3.10 21.15 10.78
CA MET A 107 -2.10 22.20 10.47
C MET A 107 -1.74 22.24 8.98
N ILE A 108 -1.75 21.10 8.30
CA ILE A 108 -1.32 20.95 6.91
C ILE A 108 -2.47 21.18 5.92
N ASP A 109 -3.70 20.82 6.27
CA ASP A 109 -4.90 20.90 5.42
C ASP A 109 -5.08 22.26 4.71
N PRO A 110 -4.85 23.43 5.37
CA PRO A 110 -4.99 24.73 4.72
C PRO A 110 -4.03 24.93 3.53
N ALA A 111 -2.83 24.37 3.58
CA ALA A 111 -1.85 24.50 2.50
C ALA A 111 -2.33 23.83 1.20
N PHE A 112 -3.17 22.80 1.32
CA PHE A 112 -3.74 22.08 0.18
C PHE A 112 -5.10 22.62 -0.28
N SER A 113 -5.67 23.58 0.44
CA SER A 113 -6.96 24.19 0.07
C SER A 113 -6.95 24.84 -1.32
N HIS A 114 -5.83 25.46 -1.71
CA HIS A 114 -5.64 26.07 -3.03
C HIS A 114 -5.40 25.06 -4.16
N MET A 115 -5.10 23.79 -3.84
CA MET A 115 -4.91 22.71 -4.82
C MET A 115 -6.18 21.87 -5.02
N ARG A 116 -7.28 22.18 -4.31
CA ARG A 116 -8.56 21.50 -4.53
C ARG A 116 -9.07 21.91 -5.90
N ILE A 117 -9.08 20.95 -6.83
CA ILE A 117 -9.70 21.12 -8.14
C ILE A 117 -11.20 21.30 -7.90
N SER A 118 -11.67 22.55 -7.96
CA SER A 118 -13.09 22.89 -7.99
C SER A 118 -13.62 22.47 -9.36
N HIS A 119 -14.44 21.43 -9.40
CA HIS A 119 -15.21 21.05 -10.58
C HIS A 119 -16.70 21.33 -10.34
#